data_AF-A0A1J4RNF1-F1
#
_entry.id   AF-A0A1J4RNF1-F1
#
_cell.length_a   1.000
_cell.length_b   1.000
_cell.length_c   1.000
_cell.angle_alpha   90.00
_cell.angle_beta   90.00
_cell.angle_gamma   90.00
#
_symmetry.space_group_name_H-M   'P 1'
#
loop_
_entity.id
_entity.type
_entity.pdbx_description
1 polymer ?
#
loop_
_entity_poly.entity_id
_entity_poly.type
_entity_poly.pdbx_seq_one_letter_code
_entity_poly.pdbx_strand_id
1 'polypeptide(L)'
;MKRRTFLPILVGATLVLLAIVLAACGGATPPPTEEMTAPPEPTATEAPTATEAPADESGAAAYAVDLIAAWVESGSPETDAFDYTGVDGNTYQATFVVDIQPLFTQNNVWFEGSQACVGCHFAASENSYHQLNMSTYEGIMTGADSLESPPGVSILGQAEVGKGDFDWDHSKLRERLRNNRMPPGWEFDITEENRNGPCVEVGAEGATVKLGEYGCDLTAVGLIGAWVEAGAPNGEFAYGDATLTFERDVLPFFTQPSMWFDGSQACSGCHFAASENSAHQMDLSNYAGILMGADSLESPPGVSILGESEPGKGDFDWSASKLRARLRNNRMAPGWEFDITEGNRNG
;
A
#
# COMPACT_ATOMS: atom_id res chain seq x y z
N MET A 1 -71.75 -21.83 -18.21
CA MET A 1 -72.10 -20.76 -17.23
C MET A 1 -70.82 -20.07 -16.80
N LYS A 2 -70.62 -18.76 -16.69
CA LYS A 2 -71.34 -17.53 -17.06
C LYS A 2 -70.23 -16.46 -17.07
N ARG A 3 -70.01 -15.75 -18.20
CA ARG A 3 -69.20 -14.52 -18.27
C ARG A 3 -69.95 -13.36 -17.62
N ARG A 4 -69.25 -12.45 -16.93
CA ARG A 4 -69.58 -11.01 -16.72
C ARG A 4 -68.23 -10.28 -16.57
N THR A 5 -67.76 -9.32 -17.38
CA THR A 5 -68.29 -8.16 -18.14
C THR A 5 -68.31 -6.86 -17.30
N PHE A 6 -67.37 -5.94 -17.66
CA PHE A 6 -67.38 -4.45 -17.66
C PHE A 6 -67.69 -3.69 -16.34
N LEU A 7 -67.19 -2.49 -16.03
CA LEU A 7 -66.92 -1.27 -16.82
C LEU A 7 -66.07 -0.26 -15.99
N PRO A 8 -65.28 0.66 -16.60
CA PRO A 8 -64.60 1.79 -15.96
C PRO A 8 -65.36 3.13 -16.12
N ILE A 9 -65.13 4.11 -15.24
CA ILE A 9 -65.65 5.50 -15.31
C ILE A 9 -64.49 6.44 -14.87
N LEU A 10 -63.84 7.24 -15.73
CA LEU A 10 -64.16 8.64 -16.17
C LEU A 10 -64.20 9.61 -14.95
N VAL A 11 -63.53 10.77 -14.83
CA VAL A 11 -63.40 12.00 -15.65
C VAL A 11 -62.40 12.90 -14.89
N GLY A 12 -61.46 13.58 -15.55
CA GLY A 12 -61.58 15.04 -15.60
C GLY A 12 -60.32 15.73 -16.10
N ALA A 13 -60.37 16.13 -17.36
CA ALA A 13 -59.49 17.12 -17.97
C ALA A 13 -60.08 18.51 -17.75
N THR A 14 -59.25 19.48 -17.38
CA THR A 14 -59.58 20.90 -17.51
C THR A 14 -58.38 21.61 -18.14
N LEU A 15 -58.59 22.01 -19.39
CA LEU A 15 -57.73 22.84 -20.22
C LEU A 15 -58.59 24.05 -20.58
N VAL A 16 -58.07 25.28 -20.49
CA VAL A 16 -58.46 26.52 -21.22
C VAL A 16 -57.68 27.68 -20.55
N LEU A 17 -56.63 28.24 -21.17
CA LEU A 17 -56.57 29.24 -22.26
C LEU A 17 -56.63 30.70 -21.76
N LEU A 18 -55.63 31.50 -22.18
CA LEU A 18 -55.78 32.76 -22.96
C LEU A 18 -55.01 34.01 -22.46
N ALA A 19 -53.96 34.34 -23.23
CA ALA A 19 -53.51 35.62 -23.82
C ALA A 19 -53.22 36.91 -22.99
N ILE A 20 -51.94 37.32 -23.07
CA ILE A 20 -51.37 38.56 -23.64
C ILE A 20 -52.17 39.88 -23.49
N VAL A 21 -51.59 40.91 -22.84
CA VAL A 21 -51.42 42.30 -23.33
C VAL A 21 -50.21 42.97 -22.66
N LEU A 22 -49.42 43.70 -23.46
CA LEU A 22 -48.25 44.53 -23.15
C LEU A 22 -48.57 45.89 -22.45
N ALA A 23 -47.51 46.44 -21.86
CA ALA A 23 -47.12 47.86 -21.79
C ALA A 23 -47.55 48.73 -20.58
N ALA A 24 -46.53 49.10 -19.77
CA ALA A 24 -46.00 50.47 -19.63
C ALA A 24 -45.84 51.01 -18.19
N CYS A 25 -44.61 51.50 -17.94
CA CYS A 25 -44.18 52.56 -17.03
C CYS A 25 -44.02 52.27 -15.53
N GLY A 26 -42.83 52.62 -15.01
CA GLY A 26 -42.64 52.94 -13.60
C GLY A 26 -41.25 52.59 -13.09
N GLY A 27 -40.28 53.49 -13.27
CA GLY A 27 -38.95 53.34 -12.69
C GLY A 27 -39.02 53.32 -11.16
N ALA A 28 -38.21 52.44 -10.56
CA ALA A 28 -37.78 52.57 -9.18
C ALA A 28 -36.32 52.12 -9.09
N THR A 29 -35.48 53.07 -8.73
CA THR A 29 -34.05 52.94 -8.43
C THR A 29 -33.86 51.95 -7.28
N PRO A 30 -32.93 50.98 -7.36
CA PRO A 30 -32.58 50.16 -6.20
C PRO A 30 -31.83 51.00 -5.15
N PRO A 31 -31.98 50.67 -3.85
CA PRO A 31 -31.30 51.35 -2.75
C PRO A 31 -29.77 51.11 -2.81
N PRO A 32 -28.97 52.01 -2.18
CA PRO A 32 -27.53 51.95 -2.26
C PRO A 32 -26.99 50.69 -1.57
N THR A 33 -26.07 50.03 -2.26
CA THR A 33 -25.27 48.91 -1.79
C THR A 33 -24.54 49.30 -0.51
N GLU A 34 -24.74 48.53 0.56
CA GLU A 34 -23.88 48.60 1.74
C GLU A 34 -22.43 48.33 1.31
N GLU A 35 -21.57 49.20 1.81
CA GLU A 35 -20.14 49.25 1.60
C GLU A 35 -19.51 47.95 2.15
N MET A 36 -19.27 46.98 1.27
CA MET A 36 -18.42 45.83 1.58
C MET A 36 -17.03 46.37 1.88
N THR A 37 -16.69 46.38 3.17
CA THR A 37 -15.33 46.58 3.64
C THR A 37 -14.43 45.54 2.99
N ALA A 38 -13.34 46.02 2.39
CA ALA A 38 -12.34 45.17 1.76
C ALA A 38 -11.83 44.14 2.78
N PRO A 39 -11.69 42.86 2.40
CA PRO A 39 -10.99 41.89 3.22
C PRO A 39 -9.56 42.40 3.47
N PRO A 40 -9.00 42.21 4.68
CA PRO A 40 -7.63 42.62 4.97
C PRO A 40 -6.66 41.94 3.98
N GLU A 41 -5.66 42.71 3.53
CA GLU A 41 -4.58 42.20 2.69
C GLU A 41 -3.99 40.91 3.30
N PRO A 42 -3.71 39.89 2.48
CA PRO A 42 -3.08 38.68 2.95
C PRO A 42 -1.74 39.06 3.57
N THR A 43 -1.63 38.84 4.88
CA THR A 43 -0.37 38.94 5.60
C THR A 43 0.60 37.99 4.92
N ALA A 44 1.73 38.52 4.45
CA ALA A 44 2.79 37.75 3.84
C ALA A 44 3.09 36.55 4.75
N THR A 45 2.69 35.36 4.28
CA THR A 45 3.03 34.11 4.91
C THR A 45 4.54 34.05 4.97
N GLU A 46 5.08 34.01 6.18
CA GLU A 46 6.50 33.71 6.39
C GLU A 46 6.81 32.43 5.62
N ALA A 47 7.78 32.54 4.70
CA ALA A 47 8.31 31.38 4.00
C ALA A 47 8.68 30.32 5.04
N PRO A 48 8.41 29.02 4.81
CA PRO A 48 8.84 27.97 5.70
C PRO A 48 10.35 28.12 5.88
N THR A 49 10.73 28.43 7.12
CA THR A 49 12.12 28.54 7.55
C THR A 49 12.78 27.19 7.30
N ALA A 50 13.84 27.22 6.49
CA ALA A 50 14.95 26.29 6.41
C ALA A 50 14.68 24.83 6.83
N THR A 51 14.71 23.96 5.82
CA THR A 51 15.37 22.64 5.84
C THR A 51 16.07 22.37 7.18
N GLU A 52 15.54 21.43 7.95
CA GLU A 52 16.30 20.81 9.03
C GLU A 52 17.70 20.50 8.49
N ALA A 53 18.72 21.07 9.14
CA ALA A 53 20.07 20.63 8.90
C ALA A 53 20.08 19.10 9.10
N PRO A 54 20.72 18.31 8.21
CA PRO A 54 20.87 16.89 8.46
C PRO A 54 21.48 16.75 9.85
N ALA A 55 20.96 15.81 10.64
CA ALA A 55 21.57 15.44 11.90
C ALA A 55 23.08 15.26 11.65
N ASP A 56 23.90 15.71 12.60
CA ASP A 56 25.35 15.47 12.57
C ASP A 56 25.57 13.95 12.71
N GLU A 57 25.42 13.23 11.60
CA GLU A 57 25.59 11.78 11.46
C GLU A 57 27.09 11.46 11.45
N SER A 58 27.77 11.79 12.55
CA SER A 58 29.16 11.42 12.76
C SER A 58 29.29 10.40 13.89
N GLY A 59 30.09 9.36 13.65
CA GLY A 59 30.41 8.31 14.62
C GLY A 59 29.50 7.08 14.52
N ALA A 60 29.14 6.53 15.68
CA ALA A 60 28.49 5.22 15.83
C ALA A 60 27.01 5.15 15.41
N ALA A 61 26.47 6.20 14.78
CA ALA A 61 25.10 6.19 14.28
C ALA A 61 24.93 5.14 13.16
N ALA A 62 23.75 4.55 13.05
CA ALA A 62 23.39 3.62 11.99
C ALA A 62 21.89 3.76 11.70
N TYR A 63 21.48 3.48 10.47
CA TYR A 63 20.06 3.34 10.15
C TYR A 63 19.44 2.19 10.94
N ALA A 64 18.23 2.38 11.44
CA ALA A 64 17.61 1.41 12.36
C ALA A 64 17.42 0.03 11.70
N VAL A 65 17.05 0.00 10.42
CA VAL A 65 16.93 -1.24 9.63
C VAL A 65 18.28 -1.94 9.47
N ASP A 66 19.36 -1.20 9.28
CA ASP A 66 20.70 -1.77 9.07
C ASP A 66 21.29 -2.30 10.39
N LEU A 67 20.98 -1.65 11.51
CA LEU A 67 21.31 -2.16 12.84
C LEU A 67 20.58 -3.48 13.15
N ILE A 68 19.29 -3.58 12.80
CA ILE A 68 18.53 -4.84 12.92
C ILE A 68 19.11 -5.90 11.97
N ALA A 69 19.51 -5.52 10.75
CA ALA A 69 20.17 -6.43 9.80
C ALA A 69 21.42 -7.07 10.42
N ALA A 70 22.31 -6.25 10.97
CA ALA A 70 23.55 -6.72 11.61
C ALA A 70 23.26 -7.66 12.81
N TRP A 71 22.23 -7.36 13.60
CA TRP A 71 21.79 -8.26 14.67
C TRP A 71 21.26 -9.60 14.14
N VAL A 72 20.44 -9.59 13.08
CA VAL A 72 19.90 -10.82 12.48
C VAL A 72 21.01 -11.66 11.84
N GLU A 73 21.90 -11.04 11.08
CA GLU A 73 23.00 -11.70 10.38
C GLU A 73 24.07 -12.25 11.32
N SER A 74 24.20 -11.70 12.53
CA SER A 74 25.04 -12.25 13.61
C SER A 74 24.39 -13.43 14.36
N GLY A 75 23.22 -13.90 13.90
CA GLY A 75 22.49 -15.03 14.49
C GLY A 75 21.52 -14.62 15.59
N SER A 76 21.15 -13.34 15.66
CA SER A 76 20.21 -12.77 16.63
C SER A 76 20.58 -13.10 18.09
N PRO A 77 21.79 -12.76 18.59
CA PRO A 77 22.15 -13.02 19.99
C PRO A 77 21.24 -12.25 20.95
N GLU A 78 20.81 -12.90 22.04
CA GLU A 78 20.01 -12.24 23.10
C GLU A 78 20.88 -11.42 24.06
N THR A 79 22.06 -11.95 24.41
CA THR A 79 22.92 -11.37 25.46
C THR A 79 24.32 -11.02 24.99
N ASP A 80 24.86 -11.78 24.03
CA ASP A 80 26.16 -11.49 23.43
C ASP A 80 26.12 -10.23 22.58
N ALA A 81 27.24 -9.51 22.54
CA ALA A 81 27.39 -8.37 21.66
C ALA A 81 27.53 -8.82 20.20
N PHE A 82 27.05 -8.00 19.28
CA PHE A 82 27.25 -8.16 17.84
C PHE A 82 27.89 -6.92 17.25
N ASP A 83 28.62 -7.11 16.15
CA ASP A 83 29.28 -6.02 15.44
C ASP A 83 28.31 -5.39 14.42
N TYR A 84 28.36 -4.06 14.27
CA TYR A 84 27.68 -3.33 13.21
C TYR A 84 28.59 -2.22 12.65
N THR A 85 28.29 -1.75 11.44
CA THR A 85 29.01 -0.65 10.79
C THR A 85 28.25 0.65 10.98
N GLY A 86 28.90 1.66 11.55
CA GLY A 86 28.34 3.01 11.66
C GLY A 86 28.37 3.75 10.32
N VAL A 87 27.64 4.86 10.23
CA VAL A 87 27.62 5.76 9.06
C VAL A 87 29.01 6.32 8.71
N ASP A 88 29.94 6.33 9.68
CA ASP A 88 31.33 6.73 9.47
C ASP A 88 32.23 5.60 8.90
N GLY A 89 31.67 4.41 8.69
CA GLY A 89 32.35 3.23 8.16
C GLY A 89 33.15 2.43 9.20
N ASN A 90 33.17 2.84 10.48
CA ASN A 90 33.84 2.10 11.54
C ASN A 90 32.93 0.99 12.11
N THR A 91 33.56 -0.02 12.73
CA THR A 91 32.85 -1.10 13.42
C THR A 91 32.62 -0.75 14.88
N TYR A 92 31.40 -1.00 15.34
CA TYR A 92 30.94 -0.80 16.71
C TYR A 92 30.25 -2.05 17.23
N GLN A 93 29.98 -2.10 18.54
CA GLN A 93 29.27 -3.19 19.18
C GLN A 93 27.92 -2.74 19.72
N ALA A 94 26.93 -3.60 19.57
CA ALA A 94 25.58 -3.42 20.08
C ALA A 94 25.10 -4.71 20.77
N THR A 95 24.02 -4.60 21.55
CA THR A 95 23.36 -5.73 22.22
C THR A 95 21.85 -5.65 22.02
N PHE A 96 21.16 -6.79 22.08
CA PHE A 96 19.72 -6.82 21.87
C PHE A 96 18.96 -5.88 22.83
N VAL A 97 19.22 -5.97 24.13
CA VAL A 97 18.47 -5.23 25.16
C VAL A 97 18.68 -3.71 25.05
N VAL A 98 19.89 -3.27 24.70
CA VAL A 98 20.24 -1.84 24.70
C VAL A 98 19.91 -1.19 23.36
N ASP A 99 20.10 -1.89 22.25
CA ASP A 99 20.14 -1.26 20.93
C ASP A 99 19.01 -1.73 20.00
N ILE A 100 18.52 -2.96 20.16
CA ILE A 100 17.48 -3.53 19.28
C ILE A 100 16.09 -3.42 19.90
N GLN A 101 15.92 -3.87 21.15
CA GLN A 101 14.62 -3.90 21.83
C GLN A 101 13.96 -2.51 21.92
N PRO A 102 14.69 -1.41 22.17
CA PRO A 102 14.12 -0.06 22.13
C PRO A 102 13.45 0.32 20.80
N LEU A 103 13.94 -0.18 19.66
CA LEU A 103 13.37 0.09 18.33
C LEU A 103 11.92 -0.40 18.20
N PHE A 104 11.52 -1.38 19.02
CA PHE A 104 10.17 -1.93 19.02
C PHE A 104 9.31 -1.44 20.19
N THR A 105 9.94 -1.01 21.28
CA THR A 105 9.28 -0.75 22.56
C THR A 105 9.07 0.74 22.87
N GLN A 106 9.78 1.64 22.18
CA GLN A 106 9.70 3.08 22.42
C GLN A 106 8.95 3.81 21.30
N ASN A 107 8.15 4.81 21.69
CA ASN A 107 7.52 5.74 20.75
C ASN A 107 8.58 6.69 20.17
N ASN A 108 8.27 7.28 19.01
CA ASN A 108 9.06 8.30 18.32
C ASN A 108 10.45 7.84 17.84
N VAL A 109 10.73 6.53 17.83
CA VAL A 109 12.04 6.01 17.39
C VAL A 109 12.16 5.97 15.88
N TRP A 110 11.08 5.64 15.16
CA TRP A 110 11.10 5.52 13.70
C TRP A 110 10.93 6.87 13.00
N PHE A 111 10.06 7.71 13.57
CA PHE A 111 9.85 9.11 13.19
C PHE A 111 9.06 9.82 14.31
N GLU A 112 9.06 11.14 14.33
CA GLU A 112 8.31 11.91 15.32
C GLU A 112 6.80 11.60 15.25
N GLY A 113 6.21 11.21 16.38
CA GLY A 113 4.81 10.80 16.46
C GLY A 113 4.57 9.31 16.22
N SER A 114 5.59 8.53 15.83
CA SER A 114 5.44 7.08 15.66
C SER A 114 5.10 6.37 16.97
N GLN A 115 4.12 5.48 16.92
CA GLN A 115 3.80 4.58 18.04
C GLN A 115 4.79 3.42 18.08
N ALA A 116 5.18 3.00 19.28
CA ALA A 116 5.94 1.78 19.51
C ALA A 116 5.20 0.54 18.94
N CYS A 117 5.96 -0.38 18.34
CA CYS A 117 5.43 -1.62 17.77
C CYS A 117 4.64 -2.44 18.80
N VAL A 118 5.12 -2.45 20.05
CA VAL A 118 4.46 -3.14 21.17
C VAL A 118 3.09 -2.58 21.54
N GLY A 119 2.70 -1.39 21.08
CA GLY A 119 1.33 -0.91 21.30
C GLY A 119 0.28 -1.77 20.59
N CYS A 120 0.67 -2.48 19.51
CA CYS A 120 -0.19 -3.41 18.78
C CYS A 120 0.30 -4.87 18.83
N HIS A 121 1.61 -5.07 19.05
CA HIS A 121 2.28 -6.39 19.03
C HIS A 121 2.95 -6.71 20.38
N PHE A 122 2.17 -7.05 21.41
CA PHE A 122 2.64 -7.16 22.79
C PHE A 122 2.62 -8.58 23.38
N ALA A 123 1.96 -9.54 22.74
CA ALA A 123 1.82 -10.90 23.27
C ALA A 123 1.54 -11.93 22.18
N ALA A 124 1.91 -13.20 22.44
CA ALA A 124 1.46 -14.34 21.63
C ALA A 124 0.02 -14.70 22.00
N SER A 125 -0.94 -13.85 21.60
CA SER A 125 -2.35 -13.98 21.94
C SER A 125 -3.24 -13.37 20.86
N GLU A 126 -4.50 -13.79 20.78
CA GLU A 126 -5.50 -13.26 19.84
C GLU A 126 -5.76 -11.75 19.97
N ASN A 127 -5.41 -11.13 21.10
CA ASN A 127 -5.56 -9.68 21.32
C ASN A 127 -4.39 -8.86 20.76
N SER A 128 -3.32 -9.52 20.35
CA SER A 128 -2.16 -8.91 19.70
C SER A 128 -2.28 -9.16 18.21
N TYR A 129 -2.10 -8.12 17.39
CA TYR A 129 -2.23 -8.30 15.95
C TYR A 129 -1.22 -9.34 15.46
N HIS A 130 -1.71 -10.28 14.65
CA HIS A 130 -0.95 -11.43 14.19
C HIS A 130 -0.31 -12.26 15.31
N GLN A 131 -0.90 -12.27 16.52
CA GLN A 131 -0.36 -13.02 17.67
C GLN A 131 1.14 -12.76 17.89
N LEU A 132 1.62 -11.58 17.49
CA LEU A 132 3.02 -11.23 17.44
C LEU A 132 3.40 -10.53 18.74
N ASN A 133 4.51 -10.93 19.34
CA ASN A 133 5.04 -10.30 20.54
C ASN A 133 6.41 -9.64 20.24
N MET A 134 6.44 -8.33 20.11
CA MET A 134 7.68 -7.57 19.90
C MET A 134 8.26 -6.99 21.20
N SER A 135 7.70 -7.35 22.35
CA SER A 135 8.13 -6.81 23.66
C SER A 135 9.30 -7.56 24.29
N THR A 136 9.62 -8.76 23.80
CA THR A 136 10.65 -9.65 24.35
C THR A 136 11.46 -10.31 23.24
N TYR A 137 12.68 -10.75 23.56
CA TYR A 137 13.50 -11.55 22.64
C TYR A 137 12.75 -12.80 22.18
N GLU A 138 12.27 -13.62 23.13
CA GLU A 138 11.52 -14.85 22.83
C GLU A 138 10.31 -14.62 21.93
N GLY A 139 9.58 -13.52 22.14
CA GLY A 139 8.46 -13.13 21.29
C GLY A 139 8.85 -12.84 19.85
N ILE A 140 9.93 -12.07 19.64
CA ILE A 140 10.45 -11.75 18.31
C ILE A 140 10.92 -13.02 17.60
N MET A 141 11.60 -13.90 18.34
CA MET A 141 12.08 -15.19 17.83
C MET A 141 10.95 -16.16 17.47
N THR A 142 9.85 -16.12 18.22
CA THR A 142 8.64 -16.93 17.94
C THR A 142 7.95 -16.46 16.66
N GLY A 143 7.96 -15.15 16.40
CA GLY A 143 7.33 -14.55 15.22
C GLY A 143 5.82 -14.38 15.35
N ALA A 144 5.15 -14.27 14.21
CA ALA A 144 3.72 -14.01 14.09
C ALA A 144 2.91 -15.31 14.00
N ASP A 145 1.59 -15.25 14.16
CA ASP A 145 0.61 -16.31 13.94
C ASP A 145 0.97 -17.64 14.65
N SER A 146 1.54 -17.53 15.85
CA SER A 146 2.09 -18.65 16.62
C SER A 146 1.04 -19.64 17.16
N LEU A 147 -0.23 -19.26 17.18
CA LEU A 147 -1.35 -20.10 17.61
C LEU A 147 -2.13 -20.70 16.42
N GLU A 148 -1.76 -20.34 15.18
CA GLU A 148 -2.39 -20.84 13.95
C GLU A 148 -1.85 -22.20 13.48
N SER A 149 -2.42 -22.75 12.41
CA SER A 149 -1.96 -23.99 11.77
C SER A 149 -1.65 -23.78 10.28
N PRO A 150 -0.39 -23.94 9.84
CA PRO A 150 0.80 -24.27 10.63
C PRO A 150 1.20 -23.15 11.61
N PRO A 151 1.81 -23.49 12.75
CA PRO A 151 2.12 -22.50 13.78
C PRO A 151 3.33 -21.66 13.38
N GLY A 152 3.19 -20.35 13.51
CA GLY A 152 4.30 -19.43 13.47
C GLY A 152 4.71 -19.02 12.06
N VAL A 153 5.04 -17.75 11.93
CA VAL A 153 5.65 -17.14 10.76
C VAL A 153 6.86 -16.37 11.25
N SER A 154 8.06 -16.78 10.82
CA SER A 154 9.28 -16.04 11.16
C SER A 154 9.19 -14.63 10.59
N ILE A 155 9.42 -13.64 11.44
CA ILE A 155 9.54 -12.24 11.01
C ILE A 155 10.98 -11.88 10.62
N LEU A 156 11.96 -12.73 10.97
CA LEU A 156 13.39 -12.53 10.73
C LEU A 156 13.92 -13.32 9.52
N GLY A 157 13.03 -13.96 8.74
CA GLY A 157 13.38 -14.59 7.47
C GLY A 157 13.93 -16.02 7.59
N GLN A 158 13.65 -16.71 8.69
CA GLN A 158 13.98 -18.14 8.80
C GLN A 158 13.06 -18.99 7.92
N ALA A 159 13.55 -20.13 7.42
CA ALA A 159 12.72 -21.05 6.64
C ALA A 159 11.60 -21.68 7.51
N GLU A 160 11.92 -21.98 8.77
CA GLU A 160 10.95 -22.35 9.81
C GLU A 160 11.34 -21.66 11.12
N VAL A 161 10.35 -21.34 11.95
CA VAL A 161 10.58 -20.72 13.27
C VAL A 161 11.55 -21.58 14.09
N GLY A 162 12.56 -20.94 14.69
CA GLY A 162 13.54 -21.59 15.57
C GLY A 162 14.69 -22.35 14.89
N LYS A 163 14.81 -22.39 13.56
CA LYS A 163 15.95 -23.02 12.84
C LYS A 163 17.29 -22.28 12.95
N GLY A 164 17.28 -20.97 13.13
CA GLY A 164 18.47 -20.11 13.13
C GLY A 164 19.09 -19.84 11.75
N ASP A 165 18.39 -20.18 10.66
CA ASP A 165 18.80 -19.93 9.27
C ASP A 165 18.27 -18.60 8.75
N PHE A 166 18.64 -17.51 9.43
CA PHE A 166 18.11 -16.18 9.13
C PHE A 166 18.49 -15.69 7.73
N ASP A 167 17.50 -15.14 7.03
CA ASP A 167 17.66 -14.41 5.77
C ASP A 167 16.99 -13.05 5.89
N TRP A 168 17.76 -12.04 6.30
CA TRP A 168 17.22 -10.70 6.53
C TRP A 168 16.58 -10.10 5.28
N ASP A 169 17.15 -10.37 4.10
CA ASP A 169 16.68 -9.83 2.83
C ASP A 169 15.28 -10.34 2.45
N HIS A 170 14.95 -11.57 2.85
CA HIS A 170 13.63 -12.19 2.69
C HIS A 170 12.76 -12.11 3.96
N SER A 171 13.20 -11.35 4.98
CA SER A 171 12.45 -11.24 6.24
C SER A 171 11.22 -10.33 6.11
N LYS A 172 10.13 -10.74 6.76
CA LYS A 172 8.89 -9.96 6.79
C LYS A 172 9.05 -8.66 7.56
N LEU A 173 9.90 -8.63 8.58
CA LEU A 173 10.18 -7.42 9.36
C LEU A 173 10.82 -6.36 8.46
N ARG A 174 11.87 -6.72 7.70
CA ARG A 174 12.51 -5.80 6.75
C ARG A 174 11.52 -5.27 5.71
N GLU A 175 10.68 -6.14 5.15
CA GLU A 175 9.65 -5.73 4.20
C GLU A 175 8.70 -4.70 4.81
N ARG A 176 8.18 -4.95 6.02
CA ARG A 176 7.25 -4.05 6.70
C ARG A 176 7.93 -2.73 7.11
N LEU A 177 9.19 -2.72 7.49
CA LEU A 177 9.89 -1.48 7.90
C LEU A 177 10.23 -0.57 6.72
N ARG A 178 10.53 -1.15 5.55
CA ARG A 178 11.10 -0.41 4.41
C ARG A 178 10.10 -0.14 3.27
N ASN A 179 9.23 -1.10 2.98
CA ASN A 179 8.49 -1.08 1.73
C ASN A 179 7.17 -0.33 1.90
N ASN A 180 7.09 0.87 1.33
CA ASN A 180 5.82 1.57 1.13
C ASN A 180 4.81 0.71 0.37
N ARG A 181 3.54 0.76 0.81
CA ARG A 181 2.41 0.19 0.09
C ARG A 181 2.16 0.98 -1.19
N MET A 182 1.78 0.29 -2.26
CA MET A 182 1.52 0.86 -3.58
C MET A 182 0.04 0.71 -3.99
N PRO A 183 -0.50 1.67 -4.76
CA PRO A 183 0.07 3.01 -4.98
C PRO A 183 0.13 3.82 -3.68
N PRO A 184 0.99 4.85 -3.57
CA PRO A 184 1.09 5.68 -2.36
C PRO A 184 -0.23 6.37 -2.04
N GLY A 185 -0.53 6.54 -0.75
CA GLY A 185 -1.75 7.22 -0.28
C GLY A 185 -2.83 6.31 0.28
N TRP A 186 -2.57 5.00 0.41
CA TRP A 186 -3.46 4.09 1.12
C TRP A 186 -3.70 4.54 2.56
N GLU A 187 -4.96 4.55 2.97
CA GLU A 187 -5.32 4.67 4.38
C GLU A 187 -4.87 3.42 5.13
N PHE A 188 -4.21 3.63 6.27
CA PHE A 188 -3.89 2.55 7.18
C PHE A 188 -5.17 2.07 7.88
N ASP A 189 -5.56 0.86 7.56
CA ASP A 189 -6.65 0.16 8.23
C ASP A 189 -6.06 -0.96 9.10
N ILE A 190 -6.22 -0.82 10.42
CA ILE A 190 -5.69 -1.76 11.39
C ILE A 190 -6.37 -3.13 11.33
N THR A 191 -7.61 -3.19 10.82
CA THR A 191 -8.34 -4.45 10.64
C THR A 191 -7.82 -5.26 9.46
N GLU A 192 -7.00 -4.63 8.60
CA GLU A 192 -6.54 -5.16 7.33
C GLU A 192 -7.66 -5.50 6.32
N GLU A 193 -8.90 -5.01 6.51
CA GLU A 193 -10.00 -5.27 5.55
C GLU A 193 -9.67 -4.75 4.14
N ASN A 194 -8.99 -3.60 4.05
CA ASN A 194 -8.57 -3.02 2.79
C ASN A 194 -7.30 -3.66 2.18
N ARG A 195 -6.69 -4.66 2.84
CA ARG A 195 -5.38 -5.20 2.48
C ARG A 195 -5.31 -5.78 1.06
N ASN A 196 -6.37 -6.41 0.59
CA ASN A 196 -6.40 -7.02 -0.75
C ASN A 196 -6.88 -6.05 -1.84
N GLY A 197 -6.95 -4.76 -1.54
CA GLY A 197 -7.48 -3.75 -2.44
C GLY A 197 -9.00 -3.78 -2.51
N PRO A 198 -9.60 -2.97 -3.40
CA PRO A 198 -11.05 -2.83 -3.51
C PRO A 198 -11.69 -4.14 -3.99
N CYS A 199 -12.96 -4.30 -3.64
CA CYS A 199 -13.81 -5.36 -4.19
C CYS A 199 -13.96 -5.22 -5.70
N VAL A 200 -14.14 -6.35 -6.38
CA VAL A 200 -14.31 -6.40 -7.83
C VAL A 200 -15.54 -7.23 -8.16
N GLU A 201 -16.43 -6.68 -8.98
CA GLU A 201 -17.47 -7.46 -9.66
C GLU A 201 -16.94 -7.97 -10.99
N VAL A 202 -17.19 -9.24 -11.31
CA VAL A 202 -16.76 -9.86 -12.57
C VAL A 202 -17.96 -10.40 -13.34
N GLY A 203 -17.89 -10.32 -14.67
CA GLY A 203 -18.90 -10.86 -15.56
C GLY A 203 -18.42 -10.92 -17.00
N ALA A 204 -19.34 -11.19 -17.93
CA ALA A 204 -19.01 -11.30 -19.36
C ALA A 204 -18.36 -10.02 -19.94
N GLU A 205 -18.74 -8.86 -19.41
CA GLU A 205 -18.23 -7.55 -19.85
C GLU A 205 -16.86 -7.21 -19.24
N GLY A 206 -16.36 -8.01 -18.30
CA GLY A 206 -15.08 -7.80 -17.61
C GLY A 206 -15.22 -7.51 -16.12
N ALA A 207 -14.15 -6.98 -15.54
CA ALA A 207 -14.05 -6.61 -14.14
C ALA A 207 -14.45 -5.14 -13.91
N THR A 208 -15.23 -4.89 -12.86
CA THR A 208 -15.60 -3.54 -12.39
C THR A 208 -15.16 -3.37 -10.95
N VAL A 209 -14.33 -2.36 -10.70
CA VAL A 209 -13.85 -2.02 -9.35
C VAL A 209 -14.94 -1.31 -8.55
N LYS A 210 -15.10 -1.71 -7.28
CA LYS A 210 -15.96 -1.06 -6.28
C LYS A 210 -15.11 -0.30 -5.29
N LEU A 211 -14.79 0.95 -5.61
CA LEU A 211 -13.98 1.80 -4.74
C LEU A 211 -14.67 2.05 -3.40
N GLY A 212 -13.92 1.92 -2.31
CA GLY A 212 -14.44 2.06 -0.95
C GLY A 212 -15.13 0.82 -0.40
N GLU A 213 -15.31 -0.24 -1.19
CA GLU A 213 -15.77 -1.54 -0.72
C GLU A 213 -14.56 -2.47 -0.57
N TYR A 214 -14.42 -3.10 0.60
CA TYR A 214 -13.29 -3.96 0.97
C TYR A 214 -13.77 -5.24 1.66
N GLY A 215 -12.87 -6.22 1.86
CA GLY A 215 -13.20 -7.47 2.55
C GLY A 215 -14.06 -8.47 1.77
N CYS A 216 -14.24 -8.30 0.45
CA CYS A 216 -14.97 -9.25 -0.39
C CYS A 216 -14.14 -10.48 -0.77
N ASP A 217 -14.80 -11.55 -1.23
CA ASP A 217 -14.14 -12.73 -1.79
C ASP A 217 -13.37 -12.42 -3.08
N LEU A 218 -13.95 -11.56 -3.93
CA LEU A 218 -13.34 -11.10 -5.18
C LEU A 218 -12.74 -9.71 -4.98
N THR A 219 -11.41 -9.65 -5.04
CA THR A 219 -10.63 -8.43 -4.81
C THR A 219 -9.73 -8.10 -6.00
N ALA A 220 -9.26 -6.85 -6.07
CA ALA A 220 -8.31 -6.41 -7.09
C ALA A 220 -6.99 -7.19 -7.06
N VAL A 221 -6.41 -7.38 -5.87
CA VAL A 221 -5.20 -8.18 -5.70
C VAL A 221 -5.45 -9.66 -6.05
N GLY A 222 -6.62 -10.19 -5.71
CA GLY A 222 -7.02 -11.55 -6.07
C GLY A 222 -7.13 -11.74 -7.59
N LEU A 223 -7.65 -10.75 -8.31
CA LEU A 223 -7.76 -10.78 -9.77
C LEU A 223 -6.37 -10.84 -10.43
N ILE A 224 -5.47 -9.96 -10.01
CA ILE A 224 -4.08 -9.96 -10.51
C ILE A 224 -3.40 -11.28 -10.15
N GLY A 225 -3.62 -11.79 -8.95
CA GLY A 225 -3.12 -13.10 -8.52
C GLY A 225 -3.59 -14.24 -9.41
N ALA A 226 -4.88 -14.30 -9.72
CA ALA A 226 -5.44 -15.32 -10.62
C ALA A 226 -4.85 -15.23 -12.03
N TRP A 227 -4.59 -14.03 -12.54
CA TRP A 227 -3.87 -13.84 -13.81
C TRP A 227 -2.44 -14.38 -13.74
N VAL A 228 -1.68 -14.05 -12.69
CA VAL A 228 -0.31 -14.55 -12.48
C VAL A 228 -0.29 -16.07 -12.36
N GLU A 229 -1.16 -16.64 -11.55
CA GLU A 229 -1.27 -18.10 -11.33
C GLU A 229 -1.72 -18.86 -12.58
N ALA A 230 -2.41 -18.20 -13.51
CA ALA A 230 -2.73 -18.75 -14.84
C ALA A 230 -1.54 -18.74 -15.81
N GLY A 231 -0.34 -18.34 -15.35
CA GLY A 231 0.86 -18.20 -16.18
C GLY A 231 1.01 -16.81 -16.80
N ALA A 232 0.36 -15.80 -16.22
CA ALA A 232 0.35 -14.42 -16.69
C ALA A 232 0.06 -14.28 -18.20
N PRO A 233 -1.01 -14.90 -18.76
CA PRO A 233 -1.21 -14.91 -20.21
C PRO A 233 -1.55 -13.52 -20.75
N ASN A 234 -1.05 -13.19 -21.96
CA ASN A 234 -1.57 -12.09 -22.77
C ASN A 234 -2.86 -12.50 -23.50
N GLY A 235 -3.82 -13.02 -22.74
CA GLY A 235 -5.01 -13.71 -23.23
C GLY A 235 -5.97 -14.00 -22.10
N GLU A 236 -6.78 -15.05 -22.27
CA GLU A 236 -7.84 -15.39 -21.33
C GLU A 236 -7.33 -16.06 -20.05
N PHE A 237 -7.95 -15.72 -18.93
CA PHE A 237 -7.79 -16.41 -17.64
C PHE A 237 -9.13 -16.42 -16.88
N ALA A 238 -9.27 -17.30 -15.89
CA ALA A 238 -10.48 -17.42 -15.09
C ALA A 238 -10.31 -16.66 -13.75
N TYR A 239 -11.37 -15.97 -13.33
CA TYR A 239 -11.46 -15.40 -11.99
C TYR A 239 -12.93 -15.27 -11.57
N GLY A 240 -13.28 -15.80 -10.40
CA GLY A 240 -14.68 -16.05 -10.04
C GLY A 240 -15.35 -16.93 -11.09
N ASP A 241 -16.55 -16.54 -11.52
CA ASP A 241 -17.33 -17.23 -12.56
C ASP A 241 -17.13 -16.64 -13.98
N ALA A 242 -16.11 -15.80 -14.18
CA ALA A 242 -15.88 -15.05 -15.42
C ALA A 242 -14.58 -15.44 -16.14
N THR A 243 -14.59 -15.28 -17.47
CA THR A 243 -13.40 -15.29 -18.32
C THR A 243 -12.94 -13.85 -18.56
N LEU A 244 -11.72 -13.55 -18.10
CA LEU A 244 -11.11 -12.23 -18.14
C LEU A 244 -9.90 -12.21 -19.09
N THR A 245 -9.43 -11.02 -19.45
CA THR A 245 -8.25 -10.83 -20.30
C THR A 245 -7.29 -9.82 -19.70
N PHE A 246 -6.00 -9.95 -19.98
CA PHE A 246 -4.99 -9.02 -19.46
C PHE A 246 -5.31 -7.56 -19.83
N GLU A 247 -5.51 -7.26 -21.11
CA GLU A 247 -5.67 -5.88 -21.58
C GLU A 247 -6.93 -5.19 -21.05
N ARG A 248 -8.03 -5.93 -20.89
CA ARG A 248 -9.29 -5.38 -20.38
C ARG A 248 -9.35 -5.33 -18.86
N ASP A 249 -8.84 -6.35 -18.17
CA ASP A 249 -9.18 -6.59 -16.77
C ASP A 249 -8.00 -6.49 -15.80
N VAL A 250 -6.75 -6.55 -16.29
CA VAL A 250 -5.54 -6.47 -15.46
C VAL A 250 -4.80 -5.15 -15.70
N LEU A 251 -4.50 -4.82 -16.96
CA LEU A 251 -3.73 -3.63 -17.33
C LEU A 251 -4.30 -2.31 -16.78
N PRO A 252 -5.65 -2.12 -16.68
CA PRO A 252 -6.20 -0.91 -16.08
C PRO A 252 -5.74 -0.65 -14.65
N PHE A 253 -5.52 -1.67 -13.82
CA PHE A 253 -5.03 -1.49 -12.44
C PHE A 253 -3.66 -0.78 -12.36
N PHE A 254 -2.89 -0.83 -13.44
CA PHE A 254 -1.58 -0.18 -13.52
C PHE A 254 -1.61 1.15 -14.27
N THR A 255 -2.54 1.31 -15.20
CA THR A 255 -2.53 2.41 -16.18
C THR A 255 -3.60 3.46 -15.96
N GLN A 256 -4.65 3.14 -15.19
CA GLN A 256 -5.74 4.06 -14.91
C GLN A 256 -5.66 4.60 -13.48
N PRO A 257 -5.94 5.90 -13.27
CA PRO A 257 -6.13 6.43 -11.93
C PRO A 257 -7.41 5.88 -11.29
N SER A 258 -7.51 5.98 -9.97
CA SER A 258 -8.68 5.57 -9.19
C SER A 258 -9.05 4.09 -9.36
N MET A 259 -8.06 3.21 -9.50
CA MET A 259 -8.29 1.75 -9.55
C MET A 259 -8.10 1.07 -8.19
N TRP A 260 -7.43 1.74 -7.24
CA TRP A 260 -7.09 1.17 -5.93
C TRP A 260 -7.90 1.82 -4.81
N PHE A 261 -7.98 3.15 -4.82
CA PHE A 261 -8.84 3.96 -3.97
C PHE A 261 -9.16 5.27 -4.72
N ASP A 262 -10.14 6.04 -4.26
CA ASP A 262 -10.52 7.29 -4.93
C ASP A 262 -9.35 8.29 -4.95
N GLY A 263 -9.01 8.78 -6.14
CA GLY A 263 -7.87 9.68 -6.35
C GLY A 263 -6.50 9.01 -6.40
N SER A 264 -6.41 7.67 -6.31
CA SER A 264 -5.14 6.96 -6.50
C SER A 264 -4.54 7.26 -7.88
N GLN A 265 -3.23 7.55 -7.93
CA GLN A 265 -2.53 7.71 -9.21
C GLN A 265 -2.36 6.38 -9.92
N ALA A 266 -2.28 6.41 -11.26
CA ALA A 266 -1.88 5.24 -12.04
C ALA A 266 -0.44 4.85 -11.71
N CYS A 267 -0.15 3.56 -11.58
CA CYS A 267 1.19 3.05 -11.33
C CYS A 267 2.17 3.45 -12.45
N SER A 268 1.68 3.47 -13.70
CA SER A 268 2.44 3.94 -14.86
C SER A 268 2.74 5.44 -14.84
N GLY A 269 2.28 6.21 -13.86
CA GLY A 269 2.73 7.59 -13.65
C GLY A 269 4.19 7.68 -13.22
N CYS A 270 4.68 6.67 -12.49
CA CYS A 270 6.08 6.58 -12.04
C CYS A 270 6.84 5.41 -12.70
N HIS A 271 6.12 4.40 -13.19
CA HIS A 271 6.68 3.18 -13.78
C HIS A 271 6.25 3.02 -15.25
N PHE A 272 6.87 3.77 -16.15
CA PHE A 272 6.38 3.94 -17.54
C PHE A 272 7.33 3.42 -18.63
N ALA A 273 8.55 3.03 -18.29
CA ALA A 273 9.54 2.54 -19.24
C ALA A 273 10.68 1.78 -18.55
N ALA A 274 11.31 0.85 -19.27
CA ALA A 274 12.60 0.27 -18.89
C ALA A 274 13.73 1.30 -19.12
N SER A 275 13.79 2.31 -18.26
CA SER A 275 14.74 3.44 -18.38
C SER A 275 15.09 4.02 -17.02
N GLU A 276 16.26 4.66 -16.92
CA GLU A 276 16.74 5.33 -15.69
C GLU A 276 15.78 6.40 -15.13
N ASN A 277 14.89 6.95 -15.97
CA ASN A 277 13.91 7.96 -15.55
C ASN A 277 12.64 7.36 -14.95
N SER A 278 12.44 6.05 -15.12
CA SER A 278 11.33 5.31 -14.53
C SER A 278 11.79 4.76 -13.19
N ALA A 279 10.97 4.87 -12.16
CA ALA A 279 11.34 4.37 -10.84
C ALA A 279 11.61 2.86 -10.92
N HIS A 280 12.78 2.44 -10.41
CA HIS A 280 13.30 1.07 -10.50
C HIS A 280 13.32 0.51 -11.92
N GLN A 281 13.56 1.36 -12.93
CA GLN A 281 13.64 0.99 -14.36
C GLN A 281 12.49 0.07 -14.82
N MET A 282 11.31 0.26 -14.23
CA MET A 282 10.17 -0.63 -14.36
C MET A 282 9.13 -0.01 -15.30
N ASP A 283 8.50 -0.84 -16.13
CA ASP A 283 7.43 -0.43 -17.03
C ASP A 283 6.15 -1.18 -16.71
N LEU A 284 5.17 -0.49 -16.11
CA LEU A 284 3.84 -1.03 -15.82
C LEU A 284 2.78 -0.58 -16.84
N SER A 285 3.20 0.00 -17.98
CA SER A 285 2.29 0.55 -18.99
C SER A 285 1.77 -0.48 -20.00
N ASN A 286 2.38 -1.67 -20.05
CA ASN A 286 2.06 -2.71 -21.01
C ASN A 286 2.49 -4.11 -20.51
N TYR A 287 2.00 -5.16 -21.19
CA TYR A 287 2.27 -6.56 -20.85
C TYR A 287 3.77 -6.89 -20.78
N ALA A 288 4.53 -6.51 -21.81
CA ALA A 288 5.94 -6.86 -21.91
C ALA A 288 6.77 -6.19 -20.80
N GLY A 289 6.45 -4.94 -20.46
CA GLY A 289 7.06 -4.22 -19.35
C GLY A 289 6.82 -4.90 -18.00
N ILE A 290 5.57 -5.31 -17.73
CA ILE A 290 5.21 -5.97 -16.46
C ILE A 290 5.97 -7.29 -16.29
N LEU A 291 6.08 -8.08 -17.37
CA LEU A 291 6.85 -9.33 -17.35
C LEU A 291 8.37 -9.12 -17.24
N MET A 292 8.88 -8.01 -17.76
CA MET A 292 10.31 -7.67 -17.64
C MET A 292 10.70 -7.40 -16.18
N GLY A 293 9.77 -6.83 -15.40
CA GLY A 293 9.98 -6.50 -13.99
C GLY A 293 10.72 -5.18 -13.78
N ALA A 294 11.43 -5.09 -12.66
CA ALA A 294 12.19 -3.90 -12.25
C ALA A 294 13.69 -4.08 -12.50
N ASP A 295 14.47 -3.01 -12.42
CA ASP A 295 15.95 -2.99 -12.47
C ASP A 295 16.53 -3.72 -13.70
N SER A 296 15.82 -3.62 -14.83
CA SER A 296 16.12 -4.35 -16.06
C SER A 296 17.44 -3.94 -16.73
N LEU A 297 18.02 -2.79 -16.36
CA LEU A 297 19.30 -2.30 -16.88
C LEU A 297 20.47 -2.54 -15.90
N GLU A 298 20.21 -3.06 -14.70
CA GLU A 298 21.22 -3.32 -13.66
C GLU A 298 21.99 -4.64 -13.87
N SER A 299 22.99 -4.91 -13.02
CA SER A 299 23.77 -6.15 -13.02
C SER A 299 23.74 -6.82 -11.65
N PRO A 300 23.10 -8.01 -11.50
CA PRO A 300 22.41 -8.78 -12.54
C PRO A 300 21.15 -8.08 -13.06
N PRO A 301 20.74 -8.32 -14.32
CA PRO A 301 19.61 -7.64 -14.91
C PRO A 301 18.29 -8.17 -14.37
N GLY A 302 17.43 -7.25 -13.95
CA GLY A 302 16.04 -7.54 -13.68
C GLY A 302 15.74 -8.09 -12.29
N VAL A 303 14.57 -7.74 -11.79
CA VAL A 303 13.94 -8.32 -10.62
C VAL A 303 12.52 -8.70 -11.02
N SER A 304 12.18 -9.98 -10.93
CA SER A 304 10.80 -10.42 -11.18
C SER A 304 9.88 -9.82 -10.13
N ILE A 305 8.86 -9.11 -10.59
CA ILE A 305 7.84 -8.54 -9.71
C ILE A 305 6.67 -9.52 -9.50
N LEU A 306 6.53 -10.54 -10.35
CA LEU A 306 5.45 -11.52 -10.33
C LEU A 306 5.80 -12.81 -9.57
N GLY A 307 7.00 -12.88 -8.99
CA GLY A 307 7.43 -14.00 -8.14
C GLY A 307 8.02 -15.17 -8.91
N GLU A 308 8.61 -14.94 -10.09
CA GLU A 308 9.42 -15.96 -10.75
C GLU A 308 10.73 -16.18 -10.00
N SER A 309 11.33 -17.36 -10.14
CA SER A 309 12.64 -17.65 -9.57
C SER A 309 13.75 -16.77 -10.18
N GLU A 310 13.62 -16.45 -11.46
CA GLU A 310 14.46 -15.54 -12.22
C GLU A 310 13.57 -14.78 -13.22
N PRO A 311 13.90 -13.53 -13.59
CA PRO A 311 13.12 -12.79 -14.58
C PRO A 311 12.94 -13.55 -15.91
N GLY A 312 11.68 -13.72 -16.35
CA GLY A 312 11.33 -14.34 -17.63
C GLY A 312 11.35 -15.87 -17.65
N LYS A 313 11.51 -16.52 -16.50
CA LYS A 313 11.57 -17.97 -16.36
C LYS A 313 10.17 -18.62 -16.39
N GLY A 314 9.12 -17.85 -16.11
CA GLY A 314 7.71 -18.23 -16.20
C GLY A 314 7.21 -19.15 -15.10
N ASP A 315 8.01 -19.40 -14.05
CA ASP A 315 7.62 -20.17 -12.87
C ASP A 315 7.05 -19.28 -11.78
N PHE A 316 5.97 -18.58 -12.12
CA PHE A 316 5.33 -17.60 -11.24
C PHE A 316 4.84 -18.21 -9.92
N ASP A 317 5.22 -17.57 -8.81
CA ASP A 317 4.65 -17.77 -7.48
C ASP A 317 4.08 -16.45 -6.96
N TRP A 318 2.76 -16.28 -7.06
CA TRP A 318 2.09 -15.07 -6.58
C TRP A 318 2.32 -14.84 -5.08
N SER A 319 2.50 -15.91 -4.29
CA SER A 319 2.73 -15.78 -2.85
C SER A 319 4.09 -15.14 -2.54
N ALA A 320 5.09 -15.36 -3.40
CA ALA A 320 6.43 -14.78 -3.37
C ALA A 320 6.57 -13.46 -4.17
N SER A 321 5.50 -13.01 -4.83
CA SER A 321 5.52 -11.80 -5.65
C SER A 321 5.81 -10.53 -4.86
N LYS A 322 6.82 -9.77 -5.30
CA LYS A 322 7.11 -8.41 -4.80
C LYS A 322 5.96 -7.46 -5.10
N LEU A 323 5.31 -7.58 -6.26
CA LEU A 323 4.13 -6.79 -6.61
C LEU A 323 3.00 -7.04 -5.60
N ARG A 324 2.69 -8.30 -5.29
CA ARG A 324 1.69 -8.65 -4.27
C ARG A 324 2.02 -8.02 -2.92
N ALA A 325 3.27 -8.13 -2.48
CA ALA A 325 3.70 -7.55 -1.21
C ALA A 325 3.50 -6.03 -1.21
N ARG A 326 3.92 -5.33 -2.28
CA ARG A 326 3.77 -3.87 -2.44
C ARG A 326 2.31 -3.43 -2.46
N LEU A 327 1.40 -4.17 -3.11
CA LEU A 327 -0.01 -3.78 -3.19
C LEU A 327 -0.77 -3.93 -1.86
N ARG A 328 -0.31 -4.82 -0.98
CA ARG A 328 -1.06 -5.24 0.21
C ARG A 328 -0.48 -4.76 1.53
N ASN A 329 0.84 -4.77 1.67
CA ASN A 329 1.47 -4.62 2.97
C ASN A 329 1.71 -3.14 3.25
N ASN A 330 1.08 -2.61 4.30
CA ASN A 330 1.41 -1.30 4.85
C ASN A 330 2.84 -1.31 5.42
N ARG A 331 3.56 -0.21 5.21
CA ARG A 331 4.82 0.09 5.90
C ARG A 331 4.54 0.35 7.38
N MET A 332 5.45 -0.05 8.24
CA MET A 332 5.37 0.07 9.70
C MET A 332 6.51 0.94 10.25
N ALA A 333 6.30 1.69 11.33
CA ALA A 333 5.00 1.96 11.96
C ALA A 333 4.05 2.74 11.00
N PRO A 334 2.71 2.66 11.18
CA PRO A 334 1.79 3.43 10.35
C PRO A 334 2.05 4.94 10.46
N GLY A 335 1.93 5.67 9.36
CA GLY A 335 2.11 7.12 9.32
C GLY A 335 3.41 7.61 8.67
N TRP A 336 4.25 6.72 8.16
CA TRP A 336 5.39 7.10 7.32
C TRP A 336 4.96 7.96 6.14
N GLU A 337 5.65 9.08 5.93
CA GLU A 337 5.53 9.85 4.71
C GLU A 337 6.12 9.06 3.54
N PHE A 338 5.40 9.06 2.41
CA PHE A 338 5.91 8.48 1.18
C PHE A 338 6.98 9.39 0.58
N ASP A 339 8.21 8.91 0.59
CA ASP A 339 9.34 9.53 -0.10
C ASP A 339 9.67 8.73 -1.37
N ILE A 340 9.49 9.36 -2.53
CA ILE A 340 9.78 8.75 -3.83
C ILE A 340 11.28 8.50 -4.05
N THR A 341 12.14 9.22 -3.35
CA THR A 341 13.60 9.02 -3.42
C THR A 341 14.05 7.80 -2.60
N GLU A 342 13.16 7.26 -1.78
CA GLU A 342 13.45 6.22 -0.79
C GLU A 342 14.50 6.62 0.26
N GLY A 343 14.80 7.92 0.42
CA GLY A 343 15.79 8.41 1.39
C GLY A 343 15.43 8.07 2.83
N ASN A 344 14.13 8.06 3.16
CA ASN A 344 13.65 7.68 4.49
C ASN A 344 13.47 6.17 4.71
N ARG A 345 13.89 5.32 3.78
CA ARG A 345 13.50 3.89 3.74
C ARG A 345 14.06 3.04 4.89
N ASN A 346 15.25 3.37 5.39
CA ASN A 346 15.97 2.53 6.36
C ASN A 346 15.77 2.95 7.82
N GLY A 347 14.96 3.96 8.09
CA GLY A 347 14.77 4.50 9.44
C GLY A 347 15.93 5.39 9.82
#